data_AF-A0A4Y8CC28-F1
#
_entry.id   AF-A0A4Y8CC28-F1
#
_cell.length_a   1.000
_cell.length_b   1.000
_cell.length_c   1.000
_cell.angle_alpha   90.00
_cell.angle_beta   90.00
_cell.angle_gamma   90.00
#
_symmetry.space_group_name_H-M   'P 1'
#
loop_
_entity.id
_entity.type
_entity.pdbx_description
1 polymer ?
#
loop_
_entity_poly.entity_id
_entity_poly.type
_entity_poly.pdbx_seq_one_letter_code
_entity_poly.pdbx_strand_id
1 'polypeptide(L)'
;DANLTCQSVRLNSLVFIASLNSKDRTTLAQTFKNQRPDLTNLLLAFNTSDPMSYIVQKEDINGFFKLYNYSKKYDLDLNTSLVNKLPNHIGFKDFAQNIIIKKENPKFRHSMLEINPENASEDSAFYLGVNALTYDKTELAYDFFKKAAQSFKSQSNKDNAIFWMWLIKNNEEDLKTLSQSSSLNIYSLYAKELTNTPFPKIESL
;
A
#
# COMPACT_ATOMS: atom_id res chain seq x y z
N ASP A 1 -18.24 33.27 16.35
CA ASP A 1 -18.40 32.50 15.11
C ASP A 1 -17.28 32.76 14.12
N ALA A 2 -16.90 31.75 13.34
CA ALA A 2 -15.89 31.82 12.30
C ALA A 2 -16.55 31.76 10.91
N ASN A 3 -16.00 32.48 9.92
CA ASN A 3 -16.47 32.39 8.54
C ASN A 3 -16.17 31.01 7.90
N LEU A 4 -16.78 30.71 6.76
CA LEU A 4 -16.64 29.42 6.08
C LEU A 4 -15.18 29.06 5.75
N THR A 5 -14.36 30.03 5.36
CA THR A 5 -12.94 29.81 5.06
C THR A 5 -12.17 29.38 6.30
N CYS A 6 -12.34 30.09 7.42
CA CYS A 6 -11.73 29.73 8.70
C CYS A 6 -12.18 28.35 9.17
N GLN A 7 -13.48 28.03 9.06
CA GLN A 7 -13.99 26.69 9.39
C GLN A 7 -13.31 25.61 8.53
N SER A 8 -13.29 25.79 7.20
CA SER A 8 -12.69 24.85 6.26
C SER A 8 -11.20 24.60 6.55
N VAL A 9 -10.44 25.64 6.87
CA VAL A 9 -9.01 25.53 7.22
C VAL A 9 -8.82 24.74 8.51
N ARG A 10 -9.57 25.05 9.56
CA ARG A 10 -9.45 24.37 10.86
C ARG A 10 -9.83 22.89 10.78
N LEU A 11 -10.82 22.57 9.96
CA LEU A 11 -11.31 21.21 9.74
C LEU A 11 -10.36 20.34 8.88
N ASN A 12 -9.23 20.87 8.40
CA ASN A 12 -8.18 20.02 7.83
C ASN A 12 -7.47 19.16 8.90
N SER A 13 -7.60 19.49 10.19
CA SER A 13 -7.04 18.71 11.30
C SER A 13 -8.05 17.72 11.88
N LEU A 14 -7.73 16.41 11.81
CA LEU A 14 -8.55 15.36 12.42
C LEU A 14 -8.58 15.44 13.95
N VAL A 15 -7.50 15.93 14.57
CA VAL A 15 -7.48 16.20 16.03
C VAL A 15 -8.52 17.27 16.38
N PHE A 16 -8.62 18.33 15.56
CA PHE A 16 -9.63 19.36 15.77
C PHE A 16 -11.04 18.81 15.55
N ILE A 17 -11.27 18.05 14.48
CA ILE A 17 -12.58 17.39 14.24
C ILE A 17 -13.00 16.52 15.43
N ALA A 18 -12.08 15.70 15.96
CA ALA A 18 -12.34 14.82 17.10
C ALA A 18 -12.69 15.59 18.38
N SER A 19 -12.15 16.79 18.57
CA SER A 19 -12.40 17.64 19.75
C SER A 19 -13.79 18.30 19.78
N LEU A 20 -14.48 18.37 18.64
CA LEU A 20 -15.82 18.94 18.57
C LEU A 20 -16.85 18.03 19.28
N ASN A 21 -18.03 18.57 19.59
CA ASN A 21 -19.16 17.71 19.98
C ASN A 21 -19.92 17.23 18.73
N SER A 22 -20.81 16.24 18.92
CA SER A 22 -21.52 15.62 17.80
C SER A 22 -22.54 16.52 17.12
N LYS A 23 -23.14 17.47 17.86
CA LYS A 23 -24.09 18.46 17.33
C LYS A 23 -23.38 19.38 16.34
N ASP A 24 -22.24 19.94 16.72
CA ASP A 24 -21.46 20.84 15.87
C ASP A 24 -20.93 20.11 14.64
N ARG A 25 -20.45 18.86 14.80
CA ARG A 25 -20.04 18.04 13.64
C ARG A 25 -21.18 17.80 12.66
N THR A 26 -22.39 17.56 13.15
CA THR A 26 -23.58 17.33 12.31
C THR A 26 -23.96 18.61 11.55
N THR A 27 -23.95 19.75 12.21
CA THR A 27 -24.22 21.05 11.57
C THR A 27 -23.17 21.37 10.51
N LEU A 28 -21.87 21.23 10.83
CA LEU A 28 -20.79 21.46 9.87
C LEU A 28 -20.85 20.49 8.69
N ALA A 29 -21.22 19.23 8.92
CA ALA A 29 -21.39 18.24 7.86
C ALA A 29 -22.48 18.68 6.86
N GLN A 30 -23.59 19.25 7.33
CA GLN A 30 -24.62 19.83 6.46
C GLN A 30 -24.10 21.03 5.68
N THR A 31 -23.34 21.92 6.33
CA THR A 31 -22.73 23.10 5.70
C THR A 31 -21.78 22.72 4.57
N PHE A 32 -20.94 21.70 4.76
CA PHE A 32 -19.90 21.32 3.79
C PHE A 32 -20.32 20.24 2.78
N LYS A 33 -21.53 19.69 2.88
CA LYS A 33 -22.01 18.55 2.08
C LYS A 33 -21.72 18.64 0.58
N ASN A 34 -21.97 19.81 -0.01
CA ASN A 34 -21.85 19.99 -1.47
C ASN A 34 -20.43 20.42 -1.90
N GLN A 35 -19.73 21.17 -1.05
CA GLN A 35 -18.44 21.77 -1.40
C GLN A 35 -17.25 20.88 -1.04
N ARG A 36 -17.37 20.13 0.06
CA ARG A 36 -16.33 19.23 0.60
C ARG A 36 -16.97 17.94 1.13
N PRO A 37 -17.43 17.03 0.24
CA PRO A 37 -18.04 15.78 0.65
C PRO A 37 -17.06 14.87 1.43
N ASP A 38 -15.76 14.94 1.16
CA ASP A 38 -14.70 14.24 1.92
C ASP A 38 -14.68 14.67 3.40
N LEU A 39 -14.79 15.98 3.64
CA LEU A 39 -14.84 16.55 4.98
C LEU A 39 -16.13 16.17 5.70
N THR A 40 -17.24 16.14 4.95
CA THR A 40 -18.55 15.73 5.46
C THR A 40 -18.50 14.28 5.98
N ASN A 41 -17.90 13.37 5.22
CA ASN A 41 -17.73 11.98 5.64
C ASN A 41 -16.92 11.88 6.94
N LEU A 42 -15.80 12.60 7.05
CA LEU A 42 -14.98 12.61 8.27
C LEU A 42 -15.73 13.19 9.47
N LEU A 43 -16.44 14.30 9.31
CA LEU A 43 -17.25 14.89 10.39
C LEU A 43 -18.28 13.89 10.93
N LEU A 44 -18.98 13.19 10.04
CA LEU A 44 -19.96 12.18 10.44
C LEU A 44 -19.30 10.91 11.00
N ALA A 45 -18.13 10.53 10.49
CA ALA A 45 -17.37 9.39 11.02
C ALA A 45 -16.97 9.61 12.48
N PHE A 46 -16.54 10.82 12.87
CA PHE A 46 -16.22 11.13 14.27
C PHE A 46 -17.44 11.25 15.21
N ASN A 47 -18.66 11.06 14.69
CA ASN A 47 -19.86 10.88 15.54
C ASN A 47 -20.10 9.40 15.91
N THR A 48 -19.42 8.45 15.27
CA THR A 48 -19.51 7.03 15.61
C THR A 48 -18.41 6.63 16.60
N SER A 49 -18.55 5.44 17.21
CA SER A 49 -17.52 4.87 18.07
C SER A 49 -16.30 4.36 17.30
N ASP A 50 -16.46 4.07 16.00
CA ASP A 50 -15.38 3.66 15.10
C ASP A 50 -15.45 4.47 13.79
N PRO A 51 -14.68 5.57 13.69
CA PRO A 51 -14.63 6.39 12.50
C PRO A 51 -14.12 5.64 11.26
N MET A 52 -13.23 4.65 11.44
CA MET A 52 -12.68 3.91 10.31
C MET A 52 -13.74 3.03 9.67
N SER A 53 -14.55 2.32 10.47
CA SER A 53 -15.67 1.52 9.96
C SER A 53 -16.63 2.36 9.10
N TYR A 54 -16.95 3.59 9.52
CA TYR A 54 -17.79 4.50 8.73
C TYR A 54 -17.15 4.85 7.39
N ILE A 55 -15.87 5.25 7.39
CA ILE A 55 -15.13 5.62 6.19
C ILE A 55 -14.96 4.44 5.22
N VAL A 56 -14.73 3.24 5.73
CA VAL A 56 -14.65 2.00 4.94
C VAL A 56 -16.00 1.70 4.28
N GLN A 57 -17.12 1.84 5.00
CA GLN A 57 -18.46 1.64 4.43
C GLN A 57 -18.76 2.62 3.29
N LYS A 58 -18.22 3.84 3.37
CA LYS A 58 -18.36 4.88 2.34
C LYS A 58 -17.40 4.70 1.16
N GLU A 59 -16.45 3.78 1.27
CA GLU A 59 -15.31 3.63 0.36
C GLU A 59 -14.56 4.95 0.10
N ASP A 60 -14.46 5.80 1.13
CA ASP A 60 -13.77 7.09 1.05
C ASP A 60 -12.26 6.89 1.24
N ILE A 61 -11.55 6.73 0.11
CA ILE A 61 -10.10 6.46 0.08
C ILE A 61 -9.28 7.58 0.74
N ASN A 62 -9.64 8.85 0.50
CA ASN A 62 -8.94 9.98 1.10
C ASN A 62 -9.16 10.01 2.62
N GLY A 63 -10.39 9.74 3.06
CA GLY A 63 -10.73 9.58 4.47
C GLY A 63 -9.94 8.43 5.13
N PHE A 64 -9.80 7.29 4.44
CA PHE A 64 -9.09 6.11 4.94
C PHE A 64 -7.64 6.45 5.30
N PHE A 65 -6.90 7.05 4.36
CA PHE A 65 -5.49 7.41 4.60
C PHE A 65 -5.34 8.52 5.65
N LYS A 66 -6.26 9.50 5.70
CA LYS A 66 -6.28 10.50 6.77
C LYS A 66 -6.47 9.85 8.14
N LEU A 67 -7.41 8.91 8.28
CA LEU A 67 -7.63 8.19 9.54
C LEU A 67 -6.46 7.28 9.93
N TYR A 68 -5.85 6.57 8.97
CA TYR A 68 -4.63 5.80 9.22
C TYR A 68 -3.48 6.69 9.70
N ASN A 69 -3.34 7.89 9.16
CA ASN A 69 -2.33 8.85 9.61
C ASN A 69 -2.64 9.45 10.97
N TYR A 70 -3.92 9.63 11.30
CA TYR A 70 -4.36 10.04 12.62
C TYR A 70 -4.13 8.97 13.70
N SER A 71 -4.42 7.70 13.40
CA SER A 71 -4.21 6.58 14.31
C SER A 71 -3.92 5.28 13.55
N LYS A 72 -2.77 4.67 13.85
CA LYS A 72 -2.38 3.35 13.32
C LYS A 72 -3.14 2.19 13.95
N LYS A 73 -3.93 2.44 15.01
CA LYS A 73 -4.65 1.40 15.77
C LYS A 73 -5.91 0.89 15.08
N TYR A 74 -6.44 1.61 14.10
CA TYR A 74 -7.60 1.12 13.35
C TYR A 74 -7.21 -0.12 12.55
N ASP A 75 -7.98 -1.20 12.71
CA ASP A 75 -7.77 -2.44 11.97
C ASP A 75 -9.09 -3.21 11.88
N LEU A 76 -9.54 -3.44 10.65
CA LEU A 76 -10.79 -4.12 10.33
C LEU A 76 -10.65 -4.81 8.96
N ASP A 77 -11.50 -5.79 8.69
CA ASP A 77 -11.52 -6.44 7.39
C ASP A 77 -12.07 -5.49 6.33
N LEU A 78 -11.42 -5.49 5.16
CA LEU A 78 -11.75 -4.63 4.03
C LEU A 78 -12.26 -5.51 2.89
N ASN A 79 -13.34 -5.08 2.23
CA ASN A 79 -13.88 -5.83 1.10
C ASN A 79 -13.00 -5.67 -0.16
N THR A 80 -13.16 -6.58 -1.12
CA THR A 80 -12.41 -6.60 -2.38
C THR A 80 -12.54 -5.29 -3.18
N SER A 81 -13.72 -4.66 -3.18
CA SER A 81 -13.96 -3.39 -3.90
C SER A 81 -13.06 -2.27 -3.37
N LEU A 82 -13.00 -2.10 -2.05
CA LEU A 82 -12.22 -1.06 -1.40
C LEU A 82 -10.72 -1.31 -1.54
N VAL A 83 -10.24 -2.53 -1.27
CA VAL A 83 -8.78 -2.80 -1.33
C VAL A 83 -8.22 -2.59 -2.74
N ASN A 84 -9.01 -2.84 -3.79
CA ASN A 84 -8.59 -2.59 -5.17
C ASN A 84 -8.58 -1.10 -5.56
N LYS A 85 -9.19 -0.22 -4.76
CA LYS A 85 -9.13 1.24 -4.95
C LYS A 85 -7.97 1.89 -4.19
N LEU A 86 -7.49 1.27 -3.11
CA LEU A 86 -6.41 1.81 -2.28
C LEU A 86 -5.11 2.10 -3.05
N PRO A 87 -4.63 1.22 -3.98
CA PRO A 87 -3.39 1.45 -4.73
C PRO A 87 -3.35 2.76 -5.54
N ASN A 88 -4.50 3.29 -5.93
CA ASN A 88 -4.59 4.53 -6.71
C ASN A 88 -4.24 5.78 -5.90
N HIS A 89 -4.09 5.67 -4.57
CA HIS A 89 -3.73 6.78 -3.72
C HIS A 89 -2.22 6.76 -3.39
N ILE A 90 -1.58 7.92 -3.47
CA ILE A 90 -0.13 8.08 -3.27
C ILE A 90 0.40 7.54 -1.93
N GLY A 91 -0.44 7.55 -0.90
CA GLY A 91 -0.12 7.04 0.44
C GLY A 91 -0.13 5.51 0.56
N PHE A 92 -0.59 4.78 -0.46
CA PHE A 92 -0.73 3.32 -0.40
C PHE A 92 0.61 2.60 -0.24
N LYS A 93 1.62 3.00 -1.00
CA LYS A 93 2.94 2.36 -0.98
C LYS A 93 3.51 2.33 0.45
N ASP A 94 3.58 3.49 1.09
CA ASP A 94 4.14 3.61 2.45
C ASP A 94 3.23 2.96 3.50
N PHE A 95 1.90 3.01 3.31
CA PHE A 95 0.95 2.29 4.15
C PHE A 95 1.21 0.78 4.12
N ALA A 96 1.19 0.18 2.93
CA ALA A 96 1.37 -1.25 2.72
C ALA A 96 2.74 -1.70 3.24
N GLN A 97 3.81 -1.02 2.80
CA GLN A 97 5.16 -1.29 3.26
C GLN A 97 5.23 -1.30 4.79
N ASN A 98 4.73 -0.25 5.46
CA ASN A 98 4.84 -0.13 6.92
C ASN A 98 4.13 -1.28 7.64
N ILE A 99 2.86 -1.56 7.29
CA ILE A 99 2.10 -2.60 8.01
C ILE A 99 2.66 -4.00 7.75
N ILE A 100 3.18 -4.25 6.54
CA ILE A 100 3.77 -5.54 6.15
C ILE A 100 5.08 -5.77 6.88
N ILE A 101 6.05 -4.85 6.79
CA ILE A 101 7.38 -5.04 7.39
C ILE A 101 7.32 -5.06 8.93
N LYS A 102 6.44 -4.24 9.53
CA LYS A 102 6.26 -4.19 10.99
C LYS A 102 5.32 -5.27 11.50
N LYS A 103 4.65 -6.01 10.61
CA LYS A 103 3.63 -7.02 10.95
C LYS A 103 2.46 -6.45 11.76
N GLU A 104 2.17 -5.16 11.57
CA GLU A 104 1.04 -4.45 12.18
C GLU A 104 -0.26 -4.68 11.37
N ASN A 105 -1.40 -4.24 11.90
CA ASN A 105 -2.72 -4.24 11.23
C ASN A 105 -3.06 -5.57 10.50
N PRO A 106 -3.14 -6.70 11.23
CA PRO A 106 -3.32 -8.03 10.64
C PRO A 106 -4.57 -8.15 9.76
N LYS A 107 -5.68 -7.45 10.06
CA LYS A 107 -6.89 -7.52 9.22
C LYS A 107 -6.72 -6.76 7.92
N PHE A 108 -6.07 -5.59 7.94
CA PHE A 108 -5.68 -4.91 6.70
C PHE A 108 -4.74 -5.77 5.86
N ARG A 109 -3.71 -6.37 6.46
CA ARG A 109 -2.78 -7.27 5.75
C ARG A 109 -3.47 -8.46 5.11
N HIS A 110 -4.37 -9.12 5.84
CA HIS A 110 -5.16 -10.21 5.29
C HIS A 110 -6.05 -9.73 4.14
N SER A 111 -6.72 -8.60 4.30
CA SER A 111 -7.62 -8.05 3.27
C SER A 111 -6.89 -7.64 1.99
N MET A 112 -5.62 -7.22 2.09
CA MET A 112 -4.78 -6.89 0.91
C MET A 112 -4.45 -8.10 0.03
N LEU A 113 -4.73 -9.33 0.46
CA LEU A 113 -4.62 -10.52 -0.39
C LEU A 113 -5.63 -10.51 -1.56
N GLU A 114 -6.70 -9.72 -1.46
CA GLU A 114 -7.75 -9.59 -2.48
C GLU A 114 -7.45 -8.48 -3.51
N ILE A 115 -6.29 -7.83 -3.42
CA ILE A 115 -5.86 -6.86 -4.43
C ILE A 115 -5.48 -7.60 -5.70
N ASN A 116 -6.01 -7.16 -6.83
CA ASN A 116 -5.61 -7.65 -8.15
C ASN A 116 -4.21 -7.12 -8.48
N PRO A 117 -3.23 -7.99 -8.85
CA PRO A 117 -1.90 -7.57 -9.28
C PRO A 117 -1.90 -6.47 -10.36
N GLU A 118 -2.90 -6.42 -11.23
CA GLU A 118 -3.00 -5.38 -12.27
C GLU A 118 -3.19 -3.96 -11.72
N ASN A 119 -3.69 -3.82 -10.49
CA ASN A 119 -3.93 -2.54 -9.82
C ASN A 119 -2.71 -2.02 -9.05
N ALA A 120 -1.60 -2.78 -9.01
CA ALA A 120 -0.39 -2.38 -8.31
C ALA A 120 0.83 -2.40 -9.26
N SER A 121 1.85 -1.63 -8.92
CA SER A 121 3.11 -1.57 -9.66
C SER A 121 4.27 -1.22 -8.72
N GLU A 122 5.50 -1.38 -9.22
CA GLU A 122 6.75 -1.03 -8.53
C GLU A 122 6.77 -1.59 -7.09
N ASP A 123 7.13 -0.76 -6.11
CA ASP A 123 7.24 -1.14 -4.70
C ASP A 123 5.92 -1.64 -4.11
N SER A 124 4.77 -1.09 -4.54
CA SER A 124 3.45 -1.51 -4.04
C SER A 124 3.19 -2.98 -4.40
N ALA A 125 3.45 -3.35 -5.66
CA ALA A 125 3.32 -4.75 -6.11
C ALA A 125 4.33 -5.64 -5.37
N PHE A 126 5.57 -5.18 -5.21
CA PHE A 126 6.60 -5.95 -4.51
C PHE A 126 6.22 -6.28 -3.06
N TYR A 127 5.77 -5.28 -2.28
CA TYR A 127 5.36 -5.52 -0.90
C TYR A 127 4.09 -6.38 -0.81
N LEU A 128 3.15 -6.26 -1.74
CA LEU A 128 1.99 -7.17 -1.80
C LEU A 128 2.42 -8.61 -2.07
N GLY A 129 3.45 -8.84 -2.88
CA GLY A 129 4.09 -10.15 -3.05
C GLY A 129 4.67 -10.69 -1.74
N VAL A 130 5.42 -9.86 -1.00
CA VAL A 130 5.92 -10.22 0.34
C VAL A 130 4.79 -10.54 1.31
N ASN A 131 3.72 -9.74 1.32
CA ASN A 131 2.54 -10.00 2.15
C ASN A 131 1.92 -11.36 1.83
N ALA A 132 1.70 -11.66 0.55
CA ALA A 132 1.15 -12.93 0.10
C ALA A 132 2.00 -14.14 0.56
N LEU A 133 3.34 -14.02 0.55
CA LEU A 133 4.23 -15.06 1.10
C LEU A 133 4.03 -15.28 2.60
N THR A 134 3.76 -14.23 3.38
CA THR A 134 3.50 -14.39 4.84
C THR A 134 2.21 -15.15 5.16
N TYR A 135 1.36 -15.39 4.16
CA TYR A 135 0.13 -16.17 4.25
C TYR A 135 0.15 -17.42 3.34
N ASP A 136 1.35 -17.85 2.92
CA ASP A 136 1.57 -19.02 2.05
C ASP A 136 0.79 -18.97 0.73
N LYS A 137 0.49 -17.78 0.21
CA LYS A 137 -0.20 -17.57 -1.06
C LYS A 137 0.82 -17.44 -2.20
N THR A 138 1.53 -18.53 -2.48
CA THR A 138 2.68 -18.54 -3.41
C THR A 138 2.34 -18.14 -4.84
N GLU A 139 1.23 -18.61 -5.41
CA GLU A 139 0.80 -18.22 -6.77
C GLU A 139 0.49 -16.71 -6.84
N LEU A 140 -0.23 -16.19 -5.86
CA LEU A 140 -0.53 -14.75 -5.76
C LEU A 140 0.76 -13.93 -5.57
N ALA A 141 1.67 -14.41 -4.72
CA ALA A 141 2.96 -13.76 -4.51
C ALA A 141 3.75 -13.69 -5.83
N TYR A 142 3.79 -14.78 -6.59
CA TYR A 142 4.43 -14.83 -7.90
C TYR A 142 3.85 -13.78 -8.85
N ASP A 143 2.52 -13.68 -8.96
CA ASP A 143 1.87 -12.71 -9.85
C ASP A 143 2.21 -11.25 -9.47
N PHE A 144 2.26 -10.95 -8.18
CA PHE A 144 2.70 -9.65 -7.69
C PHE A 144 4.18 -9.36 -7.98
N PHE A 145 5.09 -10.32 -7.73
CA PHE A 145 6.50 -10.15 -8.05
C PHE A 145 6.74 -10.02 -9.56
N LYS A 146 5.99 -10.75 -10.38
CA LYS A 146 5.99 -10.60 -11.84
C LYS A 146 5.59 -9.20 -12.26
N LYS A 147 4.50 -8.67 -11.70
CA LYS A 147 4.08 -7.28 -11.96
C LYS A 147 5.14 -6.27 -11.51
N ALA A 148 5.77 -6.50 -10.36
CA ALA A 148 6.85 -5.65 -9.85
C ALA A 148 8.07 -5.66 -10.78
N ALA A 149 8.53 -6.84 -11.23
CA ALA A 149 9.63 -6.99 -12.17
C ALA A 149 9.39 -6.26 -13.50
N GLN A 150 8.16 -6.29 -14.01
CA GLN A 150 7.76 -5.61 -15.24
C GLN A 150 7.72 -4.09 -15.12
N SER A 151 7.46 -3.56 -13.91
CA SER A 151 7.18 -2.12 -13.70
C SER A 151 8.31 -1.35 -13.02
N PHE A 152 9.23 -2.02 -12.30
CA PHE A 152 10.37 -1.34 -11.69
C PHE A 152 11.24 -0.63 -12.72
N LYS A 153 11.77 0.55 -12.35
CA LYS A 153 12.69 1.33 -13.20
C LYS A 153 14.15 0.97 -12.95
N SER A 154 14.51 0.72 -11.68
CA SER A 154 15.86 0.32 -11.29
C SER A 154 16.09 -1.17 -11.57
N GLN A 155 17.21 -1.49 -12.23
CA GLN A 155 17.58 -2.88 -12.51
C GLN A 155 17.76 -3.69 -11.22
N SER A 156 18.30 -3.10 -10.15
CA SER A 156 18.47 -3.78 -8.85
C SER A 156 17.14 -4.23 -8.24
N ASN A 157 16.08 -3.43 -8.38
CA ASN A 157 14.75 -3.80 -7.90
C ASN A 157 14.08 -4.84 -8.81
N LYS A 158 14.29 -4.76 -10.13
CA LYS A 158 13.85 -5.82 -11.05
C LYS A 158 14.48 -7.15 -10.68
N ASP A 159 15.79 -7.17 -10.43
CA ASP A 159 16.54 -8.36 -10.06
C ASP A 159 16.00 -9.00 -8.77
N ASN A 160 15.69 -8.18 -7.76
CA ASN A 160 15.06 -8.64 -6.52
C ASN A 160 13.69 -9.31 -6.78
N ALA A 161 12.86 -8.70 -7.62
CA ALA A 161 11.55 -9.26 -7.96
C ALA A 161 11.66 -10.58 -8.77
N ILE A 162 12.56 -10.64 -9.75
CA ILE A 162 12.84 -11.85 -10.56
C ILE A 162 13.39 -12.97 -9.67
N PHE A 163 14.22 -12.65 -8.69
CA PHE A 163 14.71 -13.63 -7.72
C PHE A 163 13.58 -14.32 -6.95
N TRP A 164 12.57 -13.55 -6.49
CA TRP A 164 11.40 -14.12 -5.86
C TRP A 164 10.55 -14.96 -6.83
N MET A 165 10.39 -14.54 -8.07
CA MET A 165 9.71 -15.35 -9.10
C MET A 165 10.38 -16.72 -9.27
N TRP A 166 11.72 -16.73 -9.38
CA TRP A 166 12.51 -17.96 -9.47
C TRP A 166 12.40 -18.82 -8.21
N LEU A 167 12.48 -18.24 -7.01
CA LEU A 167 12.35 -19.01 -5.76
C LEU A 167 11.00 -19.72 -5.65
N ILE A 168 9.93 -19.11 -6.16
CA ILE A 168 8.57 -19.64 -6.04
C ILE A 168 8.29 -20.74 -7.08
N LYS A 169 8.67 -20.53 -8.34
CA LYS A 169 8.32 -21.46 -9.45
C LYS A 169 9.49 -22.27 -10.01
N ASN A 170 10.71 -22.00 -9.57
CA ASN A 170 11.93 -22.63 -10.05
C ASN A 170 12.09 -22.58 -11.58
N ASN A 171 11.59 -21.52 -12.23
CA ASN A 171 11.73 -21.35 -13.69
C ASN A 171 13.16 -20.96 -14.06
N GLU A 172 13.83 -21.81 -14.85
CA GLU A 172 15.23 -21.60 -15.26
C GLU A 172 15.43 -20.33 -16.10
N GLU A 173 14.40 -19.87 -16.83
CA GLU A 173 14.49 -18.64 -17.63
C GLU A 173 14.63 -17.40 -16.73
N ASP A 174 13.96 -17.38 -15.57
CA ASP A 174 14.08 -16.30 -14.59
C ASP A 174 15.49 -16.27 -13.99
N LEU A 175 16.04 -17.44 -13.63
CA LEU A 175 17.40 -17.55 -13.10
C LEU A 175 18.45 -17.11 -14.13
N LYS A 176 18.28 -17.51 -15.40
CA LYS A 176 19.16 -17.11 -16.50
C LYS A 176 19.09 -15.60 -16.76
N THR A 177 17.90 -15.01 -16.71
CA THR A 177 17.73 -13.56 -16.83
C THR A 177 18.45 -12.83 -15.70
N LEU A 178 18.32 -13.33 -14.46
CA LEU A 178 18.96 -12.76 -13.29
C LEU A 178 20.48 -12.88 -13.33
N SER A 179 21.01 -14.01 -13.81
CA SER A 179 22.46 -14.21 -13.93
C SER A 179 23.09 -13.30 -14.99
N GLN A 180 22.32 -12.85 -15.99
CA GLN A 180 22.76 -11.92 -17.03
C GLN A 180 22.60 -10.44 -16.66
N SER A 181 22.05 -10.12 -15.48
CA SER A 181 21.88 -8.73 -15.05
C SER A 181 23.21 -7.97 -15.01
N SER A 182 23.16 -6.72 -15.47
CA SER A 182 24.25 -5.73 -15.38
C SER A 182 24.33 -5.04 -14.02
N SER A 183 23.30 -5.16 -13.18
CA SER A 183 23.33 -4.65 -11.82
C SER A 183 24.11 -5.62 -10.93
N LEU A 184 25.12 -5.11 -10.23
CA LEU A 184 25.85 -5.87 -9.22
C LEU A 184 25.10 -5.76 -7.89
N ASN A 185 24.37 -6.82 -7.54
CA ASN A 185 23.64 -6.96 -6.28
C ASN A 185 23.63 -8.42 -5.82
N ILE A 186 23.17 -8.69 -4.59
CA ILE A 186 23.22 -10.04 -4.01
C ILE A 186 22.45 -11.08 -4.83
N TYR A 187 21.35 -10.67 -5.49
CA TYR A 187 20.50 -11.57 -6.26
C TYR A 187 21.17 -11.98 -7.56
N SER A 188 21.75 -11.02 -8.29
CA SER A 188 22.44 -11.28 -9.55
C SER A 188 23.76 -12.03 -9.35
N LEU A 189 24.50 -11.75 -8.27
CA LEU A 189 25.70 -12.50 -7.90
C LEU A 189 25.37 -13.96 -7.56
N TYR A 190 24.32 -14.18 -6.77
CA TYR A 190 23.89 -15.53 -6.42
C TYR A 190 23.39 -16.31 -7.66
N ALA A 191 22.65 -15.68 -8.56
CA ALA A 191 22.26 -16.29 -9.83
C ALA A 191 23.46 -16.63 -10.72
N LYS A 192 24.50 -15.78 -10.75
CA LYS A 192 25.74 -16.07 -11.48
C LYS A 192 26.46 -17.28 -10.90
N GLU A 193 26.53 -17.39 -9.57
CA GLU A 193 27.10 -18.57 -8.89
C GLU A 193 26.34 -19.84 -9.26
N LEU A 194 25.02 -19.86 -9.14
CA LEU A 194 24.18 -21.03 -9.45
C LEU A 194 24.25 -21.47 -10.92
N THR A 195 24.56 -20.54 -11.83
CA THR A 195 24.66 -20.82 -13.28
C THR A 195 26.10 -20.98 -13.76
N ASN A 196 27.09 -20.95 -12.87
CA ASN A 196 28.52 -20.92 -13.20
C ASN A 196 28.89 -19.78 -14.19
N THR A 197 28.14 -18.68 -14.15
CA THR A 197 28.46 -17.48 -14.93
C THR A 197 29.65 -16.78 -14.28
N PRO A 198 30.69 -16.38 -15.05
CA PRO A 198 31.85 -15.70 -14.51
C PRO A 198 31.51 -14.47 -13.69
N PHE A 199 32.37 -14.19 -12.70
CA PHE A 199 32.22 -13.02 -11.84
C PHE A 199 32.20 -11.71 -12.66
N PRO A 200 31.34 -10.72 -12.34
CA PRO A 200 31.30 -9.45 -13.06
C PRO A 200 32.66 -8.74 -13.06
N LYS A 201 33.00 -8.09 -14.17
CA LYS A 201 34.22 -7.26 -14.25
C LYS A 201 34.10 -6.09 -13.26
N ILE A 202 35.12 -5.89 -12.44
CA ILE A 202 35.26 -4.72 -11.57
C ILE A 202 36.27 -3.77 -12.23
N GLU A 203 35.79 -2.63 -12.74
CA GLU A 203 36.65 -1.57 -13.27
C GLU A 203 36.95 -0.57 -12.16
N SER A 204 38.23 -0.21 -11.98
CA SER A 204 38.63 0.90 -11.12
C SER A 204 38.27 2.23 -11.81
N LEU A 205 37.56 3.10 -11.08
CA LEU A 205 37.27 4.48 -11.50
C LEU A 205 38.54 5.31 -11.69
#